data_AF-A0A3M1WTX9-F1
#
_entry.id   AF-A0A3M1WTX9-F1
#
_cell.length_a   1.000
_cell.length_b   1.000
_cell.length_c   1.000
_cell.angle_alpha   90.00
_cell.angle_beta   90.00
_cell.angle_gamma   90.00
#
_symmetry.space_group_name_H-M   'P 1'
#
loop_
_entity.id
_entity.type
_entity.pdbx_description
1 polymer ?
#
loop_
_entity_poly.entity_id
_entity_poly.type
_entity_poly.pdbx_seq_one_letter_code
_entity_poly.pdbx_strand_id
1 'polypeptide(L)'
;MAPLQAQMPLEGSYTFDKRLAPMANGVTMEMNASYAQIEALLDQKFKAAGAKVKKERKDLYLAQSTVIPSISGRTLDYYYRLEEPSKNQPRPRLTLFLSLGNQNFLSSDMYPQEIEAAKAFLANLDAEARRAAIQAEVTAQTAALNELLKKQASLKEEQTTLEEEKAKLEAALQKNAGAQAQNAEAQQQVQAKVTAEQAKLQKLQQQLEQIQQIGTGQN
;
A
#
# COMPACT_ATOMS: atom_id res chain seq x y z
N MET A 1 9.32 19.86 4.67
CA MET A 1 10.44 19.08 4.10
C MET A 1 11.61 20.03 3.90
N ALA A 2 12.79 19.73 4.45
CA ALA A 2 13.97 20.55 4.19
C ALA A 2 14.31 20.49 2.69
N PRO A 3 14.72 21.62 2.06
CA PRO A 3 15.09 21.61 0.66
C PRO A 3 16.20 20.60 0.40
N LEU A 4 16.02 19.79 -0.65
CA LEU A 4 17.01 18.86 -1.19
C LEU A 4 18.14 19.66 -1.82
N GLN A 5 19.07 20.16 -1.01
CA GLN A 5 20.35 20.61 -1.54
C GLN A 5 21.09 19.37 -2.04
N ALA A 6 21.46 19.37 -3.32
CA ALA A 6 22.36 18.37 -3.87
C ALA A 6 23.68 18.48 -3.11
N GLN A 7 24.00 17.47 -2.31
CA GLN A 7 25.31 17.41 -1.67
C GLN A 7 26.31 16.97 -2.73
N MET A 8 27.38 17.75 -2.88
CA MET A 8 28.44 17.41 -3.82
C MET A 8 29.39 16.40 -3.16
N PRO A 9 29.80 15.34 -3.88
CA PRO A 9 30.85 14.46 -3.39
C PRO A 9 32.15 15.23 -3.12
N LEU A 10 32.77 14.98 -1.97
CA LEU A 10 33.98 15.66 -1.53
C LEU A 10 35.16 14.69 -1.48
N GLU A 11 36.24 15.06 -2.15
CA GLU A 11 37.54 14.40 -1.97
C GLU A 11 38.17 14.82 -0.64
N GLY A 12 38.87 13.90 0.01
CA GLY A 12 39.59 14.21 1.23
C GLY A 12 40.31 13.00 1.81
N SER A 13 41.02 13.24 2.91
CA SER A 13 41.63 12.18 3.68
C SER A 13 40.60 11.61 4.66
N TYR A 14 40.24 10.34 4.50
CA TYR A 14 39.23 9.66 5.32
C TYR A 14 39.82 8.44 6.00
N THR A 15 39.21 8.05 7.12
CA THR A 15 39.68 6.86 7.85
C THR A 15 39.52 5.62 6.97
N PHE A 16 40.60 4.88 6.70
CA PHE A 16 40.57 3.66 5.90
C PHE A 16 40.64 2.40 6.79
N ASP A 17 41.80 2.10 7.37
CA ASP A 17 41.96 1.07 8.40
C ASP A 17 42.84 1.62 9.53
N LYS A 18 42.25 1.76 10.72
CA LYS A 18 42.94 2.27 11.92
C LYS A 18 44.21 1.47 12.29
N ARG A 19 44.41 0.26 11.75
CA ARG A 19 45.55 -0.62 12.06
C ARG A 19 46.68 -0.61 11.01
N LEU A 20 46.42 -0.16 9.78
CA LEU A 20 47.35 -0.31 8.66
C LEU A 20 47.70 1.03 8.00
N ALA A 21 46.68 1.85 7.75
CA ALA A 21 46.80 3.23 7.27
C ALA A 21 45.59 4.00 7.83
N PRO A 22 45.77 4.82 8.88
CA PRO A 22 44.63 5.40 9.57
C PRO A 22 43.85 6.33 8.65
N MET A 23 44.47 6.88 7.61
CA MET A 23 43.81 7.72 6.62
C MET A 23 44.25 7.38 5.19
N ALA A 24 43.32 7.46 4.25
CA ALA A 24 43.55 7.32 2.82
C ALA A 24 42.76 8.38 2.07
N ASN A 25 43.21 8.74 0.86
CA ASN A 25 42.42 9.60 0.00
C ASN A 25 41.21 8.82 -0.55
N GLY A 26 40.04 9.43 -0.45
CA GLY A 26 38.81 8.90 -1.01
C GLY A 26 37.84 10.03 -1.35
N VAL A 27 36.70 9.64 -1.88
CA VAL A 27 35.57 10.53 -2.18
C VAL A 27 34.41 10.14 -1.26
N THR A 28 33.83 11.10 -0.56
CA THR A 28 32.69 10.87 0.33
C THR A 28 31.48 11.68 -0.10
N MET A 29 30.27 11.17 0.15
CA MET A 29 29.02 11.88 -0.06
C MET A 29 27.97 11.40 0.95
N GLU A 30 27.19 12.34 1.50
CA GLU A 30 25.96 11.95 2.20
C GLU A 30 24.86 11.68 1.18
N MET A 31 24.22 10.54 1.35
CA MET A 31 23.25 10.01 0.42
C MET A 31 21.84 10.39 0.89
N ASN A 32 20.96 10.70 -0.04
CA ASN A 32 19.56 11.03 0.25
C ASN A 32 18.65 9.79 0.27
N ALA A 33 19.07 8.71 -0.39
CA ALA A 33 18.38 7.43 -0.34
C ALA A 33 18.62 6.69 0.99
N SER A 34 17.82 5.66 1.27
CA SER A 34 18.01 4.84 2.48
C SER A 34 19.26 3.95 2.37
N TYR A 35 19.82 3.56 3.51
CA TYR A 35 21.00 2.66 3.56
C TYR A 35 20.79 1.41 2.70
N ALA A 36 19.65 0.73 2.88
CA ALA A 36 19.33 -0.50 2.16
C ALA A 36 19.24 -0.30 0.63
N GLN A 37 18.71 0.85 0.19
CA GLN A 37 18.61 1.17 -1.24
C GLN A 37 20.00 1.40 -1.87
N ILE A 38 20.87 2.10 -1.14
CA ILE A 38 22.24 2.36 -1.59
C ILE A 38 23.04 1.07 -1.63
N GLU A 39 22.93 0.23 -0.58
CA GLU A 39 23.62 -1.05 -0.51
C GLU A 39 23.22 -1.98 -1.66
N ALA A 40 21.91 -2.12 -1.92
CA ALA A 40 21.40 -2.94 -3.02
C ALA A 40 21.88 -2.43 -4.39
N LEU A 41 21.90 -1.12 -4.59
CA LEU A 41 22.35 -0.53 -5.85
C LEU A 41 23.86 -0.66 -6.05
N LEU A 42 24.66 -0.51 -4.98
CA LEU A 42 26.10 -0.77 -5.03
C LEU A 42 26.38 -2.22 -5.42
N ASP A 43 25.72 -3.18 -4.75
CA ASP A 43 25.85 -4.59 -5.07
C ASP A 43 25.51 -4.87 -6.54
N GLN A 44 24.42 -4.28 -7.05
CA GLN A 44 24.06 -4.37 -8.47
C GLN A 44 25.14 -3.79 -9.39
N LYS A 45 25.65 -2.59 -9.11
CA LYS A 45 26.68 -1.92 -9.94
C LYS A 45 27.97 -2.72 -9.99
N PHE A 46 28.46 -3.20 -8.84
CA PHE A 46 29.66 -4.00 -8.76
C PHE A 46 29.48 -5.38 -9.41
N LYS A 47 28.33 -6.04 -9.22
CA LYS A 47 28.02 -7.29 -9.92
C LYS A 47 27.96 -7.12 -11.44
N ALA A 48 27.36 -6.03 -11.92
CA ALA A 48 27.29 -5.71 -13.34
C ALA A 48 28.68 -5.44 -13.94
N ALA A 49 29.62 -4.93 -13.14
CA ALA A 49 31.03 -4.79 -13.49
C ALA A 49 31.83 -6.11 -13.40
N GLY A 50 31.18 -7.24 -13.11
CA GLY A 50 31.83 -8.54 -12.93
C GLY A 50 32.61 -8.68 -11.62
N ALA A 51 32.47 -7.72 -10.70
CA ALA A 51 33.21 -7.70 -9.44
C ALA A 51 32.60 -8.65 -8.41
N LYS A 52 33.47 -9.36 -7.69
CA LYS A 52 33.09 -10.07 -6.46
C LYS A 52 33.39 -9.17 -5.27
N VAL A 53 32.36 -8.50 -4.76
CA VAL A 53 32.49 -7.68 -3.56
C VAL A 53 32.70 -8.59 -2.36
N LYS A 54 33.80 -8.35 -1.63
CA LYS A 54 34.11 -9.03 -0.38
C LYS A 54 34.04 -8.02 0.76
N LYS A 55 33.51 -8.48 1.89
CA LYS A 55 33.59 -7.72 3.14
C LYS A 55 34.97 -7.96 3.74
N GLU A 56 35.85 -6.99 3.65
CA GLU A 56 37.21 -7.06 4.23
C GLU A 56 37.15 -6.94 5.75
N ARG A 57 36.35 -5.99 6.25
CA ARG A 57 36.12 -5.75 7.69
C ARG A 57 34.71 -5.23 7.95
N LYS A 58 34.40 -4.96 9.24
CA LYS A 58 33.06 -4.61 9.75
C LYS A 58 32.24 -3.72 8.80
N ASP A 59 32.82 -2.61 8.34
CA ASP A 59 32.12 -1.63 7.49
C ASP A 59 32.93 -1.29 6.24
N LEU A 60 33.89 -2.14 5.85
CA LEU A 60 34.76 -1.93 4.67
C LEU A 60 34.60 -3.08 3.69
N TYR A 61 34.21 -2.73 2.48
CA TYR A 61 33.99 -3.65 1.38
C TYR A 61 35.04 -3.42 0.29
N LEU A 62 35.44 -4.49 -0.40
CA LEU A 62 36.44 -4.49 -1.45
C LEU A 62 35.90 -5.19 -2.70
N ALA A 63 35.97 -4.50 -3.83
CA ALA A 63 35.93 -5.07 -5.16
C ALA A 63 37.35 -5.01 -5.75
N GLN A 64 38.06 -6.12 -5.67
CA GLN A 64 39.44 -6.23 -6.13
C GLN A 64 39.52 -6.40 -7.64
N SER A 65 40.56 -5.84 -8.26
CA SER A 65 40.89 -6.01 -9.68
C SER A 65 39.68 -5.85 -10.62
N THR A 66 38.91 -4.79 -10.40
CA THR A 66 37.66 -4.52 -11.11
C THR A 66 37.84 -3.40 -12.13
N VAL A 67 37.09 -3.44 -13.22
CA VAL A 67 36.95 -2.31 -14.15
C VAL A 67 35.54 -1.76 -14.02
N ILE A 68 35.41 -0.51 -13.57
CA ILE A 68 34.14 0.22 -13.58
C ILE A 68 34.28 1.29 -14.68
N PRO A 69 33.72 1.07 -15.88
CA PRO A 69 33.95 1.96 -17.02
C PRO A 69 33.56 3.43 -16.77
N SER A 70 32.60 3.67 -15.88
CA SER A 70 32.19 5.03 -15.49
C SER A 70 33.18 5.74 -14.57
N ILE A 71 34.18 5.04 -14.02
CA ILE A 71 35.22 5.60 -13.15
C ILE A 71 36.58 5.54 -13.85
N SER A 72 36.96 4.37 -14.37
CA SER A 72 38.23 4.20 -15.09
C SER A 72 38.15 3.03 -16.07
N GLY A 73 38.86 3.17 -17.20
CA GLY A 73 39.11 2.05 -18.11
C GLY A 73 40.19 1.08 -17.61
N ARG A 74 40.83 1.39 -16.48
CA ARG A 74 41.89 0.58 -15.87
C ARG A 74 41.31 -0.35 -14.81
N THR A 75 42.01 -1.45 -14.57
CA THR A 75 41.75 -2.34 -13.45
C THR A 75 42.19 -1.68 -12.15
N LEU A 76 41.26 -1.49 -11.22
CA LEU A 76 41.48 -0.87 -9.91
C LEU A 76 40.91 -1.74 -8.79
N ASP A 77 41.42 -1.53 -7.58
CA ASP A 77 40.81 -2.00 -6.34
C ASP A 77 39.89 -0.90 -5.80
N TYR A 78 38.60 -1.21 -5.67
CA TYR A 78 37.61 -0.28 -5.13
C TYR A 78 37.28 -0.70 -3.70
N TYR A 79 37.54 0.19 -2.76
CA TYR A 79 37.08 0.03 -1.39
C TYR A 79 35.93 0.98 -1.13
N TYR A 80 34.90 0.52 -0.43
CA TYR A 80 33.84 1.42 0.00
C TYR A 80 33.39 1.14 1.42
N ARG A 81 32.92 2.20 2.08
CA ARG A 81 32.26 2.16 3.37
C ARG A 81 30.92 2.88 3.25
N LEU A 82 29.86 2.18 3.61
CA LEU A 82 28.53 2.76 3.77
C LEU A 82 28.23 2.85 5.26
N GLU A 83 28.06 4.07 5.76
CA GLU A 83 27.79 4.35 7.18
C GLU A 83 26.30 4.56 7.37
N GLU A 84 25.72 3.91 8.37
CA GLU A 84 24.31 4.08 8.72
C GLU A 84 24.02 5.49 9.26
N PRO A 85 22.79 5.99 9.08
CA PRO A 85 22.34 7.21 9.74
C PRO A 85 22.53 7.14 11.26
N SER A 86 22.94 8.25 11.86
CA SER A 86 23.09 8.42 13.30
C SER A 86 22.44 9.72 13.78
N LYS A 87 22.35 9.93 15.11
CA LYS A 87 21.79 11.17 15.68
C LYS A 87 22.47 12.44 15.17
N ASN A 88 23.77 12.38 14.91
CA ASN A 88 24.56 13.53 14.45
C ASN A 88 24.67 13.58 12.92
N GLN A 89 24.21 12.53 12.23
CA GLN A 89 24.26 12.41 10.79
C GLN A 89 23.01 11.67 10.29
N PRO A 90 21.91 12.39 10.01
CA PRO A 90 20.61 11.78 9.75
C PRO A 90 20.50 11.04 8.41
N ARG A 91 21.57 11.07 7.60
CA ARG A 91 21.65 10.49 6.26
C ARG A 91 22.79 9.48 6.20
N PRO A 92 22.67 8.40 5.41
CA PRO A 92 23.78 7.48 5.19
C PRO A 92 24.95 8.21 4.53
N ARG A 93 26.19 7.81 4.86
CA ARG A 93 27.40 8.32 4.21
C ARG A 93 28.06 7.22 3.41
N LEU A 94 28.38 7.50 2.16
CA LEU A 94 29.17 6.60 1.32
C LEU A 94 30.56 7.20 1.12
N THR A 95 31.59 6.45 1.48
CA THR A 95 32.98 6.79 1.18
C THR A 95 33.55 5.75 0.24
N LEU A 96 34.14 6.19 -0.88
CA LEU A 96 34.75 5.38 -1.91
C LEU A 96 36.25 5.69 -1.98
N PHE A 97 37.09 4.65 -1.97
CA PHE A 97 38.52 4.74 -2.15
C PHE A 97 38.90 3.96 -3.41
N LEU A 98 39.72 4.58 -4.26
CA LEU A 98 40.27 3.94 -5.45
C LEU A 98 41.73 3.62 -5.20
N SER A 99 42.18 2.42 -5.58
CA SER A 99 43.55 1.96 -5.38
C SER A 99 44.11 1.28 -6.64
N LEU A 100 45.38 1.51 -6.94
CA LEU A 100 46.13 0.77 -7.98
C LEU A 100 46.60 -0.63 -7.52
N GLY A 101 46.15 -1.06 -6.34
CA GLY A 101 46.62 -2.26 -5.65
C GLY A 101 47.56 -1.91 -4.49
N ASN A 102 47.72 -2.85 -3.56
CA ASN A 102 48.59 -2.71 -2.38
C ASN A 102 48.37 -1.42 -1.58
N GLN A 103 47.12 -0.94 -1.49
CA GLN A 103 46.73 0.28 -0.77
C GLN A 103 47.38 1.56 -1.33
N ASN A 104 47.74 1.59 -2.61
CA ASN A 104 48.18 2.80 -3.30
C ASN A 104 46.97 3.61 -3.79
N PHE A 105 46.46 4.49 -2.93
CA PHE A 105 45.24 5.25 -3.17
C PHE A 105 45.43 6.40 -4.16
N LEU A 106 44.46 6.57 -5.05
CA LEU A 106 44.45 7.66 -6.02
C LEU A 106 44.11 8.99 -5.32
N SER A 107 44.62 10.09 -5.87
CA SER A 107 44.31 11.47 -5.48
C SER A 107 44.11 12.35 -6.71
N SER A 108 43.42 13.48 -6.58
CA SER A 108 43.23 14.42 -7.69
C SER A 108 44.54 15.06 -8.16
N ASP A 109 45.56 15.13 -7.29
CA ASP A 109 46.89 15.61 -7.67
C ASP A 109 47.56 14.74 -8.74
N MET A 110 47.34 13.42 -8.68
CA MET A 110 47.98 12.44 -9.59
C MET A 110 47.01 11.85 -10.62
N TYR A 111 45.74 11.70 -10.27
CA TYR A 111 44.68 11.02 -11.02
C TYR A 111 43.39 11.84 -11.01
N PRO A 112 43.40 13.09 -11.53
CA PRO A 112 42.24 13.97 -11.47
C PRO A 112 41.03 13.42 -12.22
N GLN A 113 41.24 12.70 -13.32
CA GLN A 113 40.16 12.15 -14.14
C GLN A 113 39.39 11.05 -13.40
N GLU A 114 40.10 10.09 -12.80
CA GLU A 114 39.47 9.01 -12.03
C GLU A 114 38.76 9.52 -10.79
N ILE A 115 39.30 10.54 -10.12
CA ILE A 115 38.66 11.14 -8.94
C ILE A 115 37.40 11.92 -9.32
N GLU A 116 37.43 12.72 -10.39
CA GLU A 116 36.22 13.39 -10.88
C GLU A 116 35.16 12.39 -11.35
N ALA A 117 35.57 11.31 -12.02
CA ALA A 117 34.68 10.24 -12.41
C ALA A 117 34.09 9.49 -11.20
N ALA A 118 34.86 9.31 -10.11
CA ALA A 118 34.36 8.77 -8.85
C ALA A 118 33.33 9.69 -8.17
N LYS A 119 33.56 11.02 -8.19
CA LYS A 119 32.56 11.99 -7.72
C LYS A 119 31.28 11.85 -8.54
N ALA A 120 31.38 11.86 -9.86
CA ALA A 120 30.22 11.67 -10.75
C ALA A 120 29.50 10.34 -10.51
N PHE A 121 30.25 9.26 -10.27
CA PHE A 121 29.70 7.96 -9.91
C PHE A 121 28.85 8.01 -8.63
N LEU A 122 29.35 8.62 -7.56
CA LEU A 122 28.60 8.75 -6.30
C LEU A 122 27.34 9.61 -6.47
N ALA A 123 27.44 10.73 -7.19
CA ALA A 123 26.29 11.58 -7.47
C ALA A 123 25.20 10.86 -8.28
N ASN A 124 25.60 10.10 -9.30
CA ASN A 124 24.69 9.29 -10.11
C ASN A 124 24.07 8.15 -9.30
N LEU A 125 24.84 7.51 -8.42
CA LEU A 125 24.35 6.46 -7.53
C LEU A 125 23.24 7.00 -6.61
N ASP A 126 23.41 8.19 -6.02
CA ASP A 126 22.36 8.82 -5.21
C ASP A 126 21.11 9.11 -6.04
N ALA A 127 21.29 9.69 -7.24
CA ALA A 127 20.17 9.99 -8.14
C ALA A 127 19.39 8.73 -8.57
N GLU A 128 20.10 7.64 -8.88
CA GLU A 128 19.51 6.35 -9.23
C GLU A 128 18.79 5.71 -8.04
N ALA A 129 19.40 5.70 -6.86
CA ALA A 129 18.78 5.15 -5.65
C ALA A 129 17.50 5.90 -5.28
N ARG A 130 17.51 7.24 -5.39
CA ARG A 130 16.31 8.07 -5.21
C ARG A 130 15.24 7.77 -6.25
N ARG A 131 15.62 7.62 -7.52
CA ARG A 131 14.68 7.28 -8.60
C ARG A 131 14.02 5.92 -8.34
N ALA A 132 14.81 4.91 -7.95
CA ALA A 132 14.30 3.60 -7.61
C ALA A 132 13.33 3.65 -6.42
N ALA A 133 13.66 4.45 -5.39
CA ALA A 133 12.79 4.67 -4.24
C ALA A 133 11.44 5.29 -4.64
N ILE A 134 11.48 6.37 -5.42
CA ILE A 134 10.27 7.04 -5.91
C ILE A 134 9.45 6.09 -6.80
N GLN A 135 10.09 5.31 -7.66
CA GLN A 135 9.39 4.35 -8.52
C GLN A 135 8.70 3.23 -7.71
N ALA A 136 9.34 2.75 -6.65
CA ALA A 136 8.74 1.77 -5.75
C ALA A 136 7.51 2.36 -5.05
N GLU A 137 7.61 3.59 -4.55
CA GLU A 137 6.50 4.31 -3.91
C GLU A 137 5.33 4.55 -4.89
N VAL A 138 5.62 5.00 -6.11
CA VAL A 138 4.61 5.16 -7.17
C VAL A 138 3.90 3.85 -7.46
N THR A 139 4.65 2.75 -7.55
CA THR A 139 4.08 1.41 -7.78
C THR A 139 3.15 1.00 -6.63
N ALA A 140 3.57 1.20 -5.39
CA ALA A 140 2.78 0.88 -4.21
C ALA A 140 1.49 1.73 -4.14
N GLN A 141 1.59 3.04 -4.37
CA GLN A 141 0.44 3.94 -4.39
C GLN A 141 -0.53 3.63 -5.54
N THR A 142 -0.01 3.25 -6.71
CA THR A 142 -0.84 2.83 -7.85
C THR A 142 -1.62 1.56 -7.52
N ALA A 143 -0.99 0.57 -6.87
CA ALA A 143 -1.67 -0.64 -6.43
C ALA A 143 -2.76 -0.34 -5.39
N ALA A 144 -2.46 0.50 -4.39
CA ALA A 144 -3.43 0.92 -3.38
C ALA A 144 -4.62 1.67 -3.99
N LEU A 145 -4.37 2.57 -4.94
CA LEU A 145 -5.42 3.29 -5.67
C LEU A 145 -6.32 2.33 -6.45
N ASN A 146 -5.75 1.34 -7.14
CA ASN A 146 -6.52 0.36 -7.89
C ASN A 146 -7.44 -0.48 -6.99
N GLU A 147 -6.98 -0.87 -5.80
CA GLU A 147 -7.83 -1.59 -4.83
C GLU A 147 -8.98 -0.71 -4.31
N LEU A 148 -8.73 0.57 -4.06
CA LEU A 148 -9.77 1.52 -3.68
C LEU A 148 -10.81 1.72 -4.80
N LEU A 149 -10.36 1.81 -6.06
CA LEU A 149 -11.26 1.92 -7.22
C LEU A 149 -12.15 0.68 -7.39
N LYS A 150 -11.61 -0.53 -7.22
CA LYS A 150 -12.40 -1.77 -7.22
C LYS A 150 -13.44 -1.78 -6.11
N LYS A 151 -13.05 -1.39 -4.89
CA LYS A 151 -13.97 -1.30 -3.76
C LYS A 151 -15.08 -0.27 -4.00
N GLN A 152 -14.75 0.88 -4.58
CA GLN A 152 -15.74 1.89 -4.96
C GLN A 152 -16.74 1.35 -5.98
N ALA A 153 -16.27 0.62 -7.00
CA ALA A 153 -17.15 0.02 -8.01
C ALA A 153 -18.11 -1.01 -7.38
N SER A 154 -17.60 -1.90 -6.53
CA SER A 154 -18.43 -2.89 -5.82
C SER A 154 -19.47 -2.25 -4.91
N LEU A 155 -19.11 -1.21 -4.16
CA LEU A 155 -20.07 -0.47 -3.31
C LEU A 155 -21.17 0.21 -4.14
N LYS A 156 -20.86 0.67 -5.36
CA LYS A 156 -21.84 1.27 -6.26
C LYS A 156 -22.83 0.24 -6.81
N GLU A 157 -22.36 -0.96 -7.12
CA GLU A 157 -23.22 -2.08 -7.53
C GLU A 157 -24.12 -2.55 -6.38
N GLU A 158 -23.57 -2.64 -5.17
CA GLU A 158 -24.32 -2.95 -3.96
C GLU A 158 -25.40 -1.89 -3.67
N GLN A 159 -25.05 -0.61 -3.78
CA GLN A 159 -26.01 0.49 -3.65
C GLN A 159 -27.16 0.34 -4.65
N THR A 160 -26.86 0.06 -5.93
CA THR A 160 -27.88 -0.09 -6.97
C THR A 160 -28.82 -1.26 -6.63
N THR A 161 -28.27 -2.38 -6.17
CA THR A 161 -29.04 -3.57 -5.76
C THR A 161 -29.96 -3.25 -4.58
N LEU A 162 -29.45 -2.57 -3.56
CA LEU A 162 -30.24 -2.15 -2.39
C LEU A 162 -31.36 -1.18 -2.75
N GLU A 163 -31.13 -0.26 -3.70
CA GLU A 163 -32.15 0.65 -4.22
C GLU A 163 -33.28 -0.12 -4.94
N GLU A 164 -32.95 -1.13 -5.75
CA GLU A 164 -33.94 -2.00 -6.40
C GLU A 164 -34.73 -2.85 -5.39
N GLU A 165 -34.06 -3.41 -4.39
CA GLU A 165 -34.70 -4.18 -3.31
C GLU A 165 -35.65 -3.31 -2.49
N LYS A 166 -35.23 -2.09 -2.16
CA LYS A 166 -36.08 -1.11 -1.49
C LYS A 166 -37.36 -0.83 -2.28
N ALA A 167 -37.25 -0.58 -3.59
CA ALA A 167 -38.41 -0.32 -4.44
C ALA A 167 -39.38 -1.52 -4.49
N LYS A 168 -38.86 -2.76 -4.55
CA LYS A 168 -39.67 -3.99 -4.49
C LYS A 168 -40.39 -4.14 -3.16
N LEU A 169 -39.71 -3.86 -2.03
CA LEU A 169 -40.31 -3.93 -0.70
C LEU A 169 -41.40 -2.86 -0.52
N GLU A 170 -41.18 -1.64 -0.98
CA GLU A 170 -42.20 -0.57 -0.95
C GLU A 170 -43.45 -0.95 -1.75
N ALA A 171 -43.29 -1.51 -2.95
CA ALA A 171 -44.42 -2.01 -3.74
C ALA A 171 -45.16 -3.17 -3.05
N ALA A 172 -44.42 -4.10 -2.42
CA ALA A 172 -45.02 -5.21 -1.67
C ALA A 172 -45.81 -4.72 -0.44
N LEU A 173 -45.27 -3.73 0.29
CA LEU A 173 -45.96 -3.10 1.42
C LEU A 173 -47.26 -2.42 0.97
N GLN A 174 -47.23 -1.69 -0.14
CA GLN A 174 -48.43 -1.04 -0.68
C GLN A 174 -49.49 -2.07 -1.08
N LYS A 175 -49.09 -3.17 -1.73
CA LYS A 175 -50.00 -4.27 -2.08
C LYS A 175 -50.61 -4.93 -0.84
N ASN A 176 -49.80 -5.20 0.19
CA ASN A 176 -50.28 -5.77 1.44
C ASN A 176 -51.26 -4.85 2.17
N ALA A 177 -50.99 -3.54 2.21
CA ALA A 177 -51.91 -2.57 2.80
C ALA A 177 -53.28 -2.56 2.08
N GLY A 178 -53.27 -2.61 0.74
CA GLY A 178 -54.51 -2.73 -0.05
C GLY A 178 -55.28 -4.02 0.24
N ALA A 179 -54.59 -5.17 0.32
CA ALA A 179 -55.21 -6.46 0.64
C ALA A 179 -55.79 -6.47 2.07
N GLN A 180 -55.12 -5.86 3.05
CA GLN A 180 -55.63 -5.73 4.41
C GLN A 180 -56.92 -4.90 4.46
N ALA A 181 -56.98 -3.78 3.73
CA ALA A 181 -58.19 -2.96 3.64
C ALA A 181 -59.37 -3.74 3.06
N GLN A 182 -59.17 -4.43 1.93
CA GLN A 182 -60.21 -5.28 1.32
C GLN A 182 -60.67 -6.40 2.25
N ASN A 183 -59.75 -7.03 2.97
CA ASN A 183 -60.08 -8.11 3.90
C ASN A 183 -60.88 -7.59 5.11
N ALA A 184 -60.56 -6.39 5.61
CA ALA A 184 -61.32 -5.73 6.67
C ALA A 184 -62.76 -5.41 6.22
N GLU A 185 -62.94 -4.89 5.01
CA GLU A 185 -64.27 -4.67 4.42
C GLU A 185 -65.06 -5.98 4.26
N ALA A 186 -64.41 -7.04 3.75
CA ALA A 186 -65.03 -8.35 3.62
C ALA A 186 -65.46 -8.92 4.97
N GLN A 187 -64.63 -8.80 6.01
CA GLN A 187 -64.98 -9.21 7.38
C GLN A 187 -66.19 -8.45 7.91
N GLN A 188 -66.27 -7.14 7.70
CA GLN A 188 -67.44 -6.35 8.11
C GLN A 188 -68.72 -6.81 7.39
N GLN A 189 -68.66 -7.08 6.09
CA GLN A 189 -69.80 -7.58 5.33
C GLN A 189 -70.25 -8.97 5.79
N VAL A 190 -69.30 -9.88 6.03
CA VAL A 190 -69.61 -11.23 6.55
C VAL A 190 -70.22 -11.12 7.95
N GLN A 191 -69.65 -10.29 8.83
CA GLN A 191 -70.17 -10.07 10.17
C GLN A 191 -71.62 -9.56 10.14
N ALA A 192 -71.92 -8.59 9.28
CA ALA A 192 -73.28 -8.08 9.11
C ALA A 192 -74.26 -9.17 8.66
N LYS A 193 -73.86 -10.05 7.72
CA LYS A 193 -74.67 -11.19 7.28
C LYS A 193 -74.89 -12.21 8.40
N VAL A 194 -73.84 -12.54 9.17
CA VAL A 194 -73.94 -13.45 10.31
C VAL A 194 -74.94 -12.90 11.34
N THR A 195 -74.85 -11.61 11.69
CA THR A 195 -75.79 -10.98 12.62
C THR A 195 -77.22 -11.01 12.09
N ALA A 196 -77.43 -10.78 10.79
CA ALA A 196 -78.75 -10.86 10.17
C ALA A 196 -79.36 -12.28 10.23
N GLU A 197 -78.56 -13.32 9.93
CA GLU A 197 -79.01 -14.71 10.01
C GLU A 197 -79.26 -15.17 11.45
N GLN A 198 -78.44 -14.73 12.41
CA GLN A 198 -78.68 -14.97 13.84
C GLN A 198 -80.03 -14.39 14.30
N ALA A 199 -80.35 -13.17 13.89
CA ALA A 199 -81.62 -12.53 14.22
C ALA A 199 -82.82 -13.28 13.60
N LYS A 200 -82.68 -13.80 12.37
CA LYS A 200 -83.71 -14.66 11.74
C LYS A 200 -83.89 -15.97 12.50
N LEU A 201 -82.79 -16.64 12.85
CA LEU A 201 -82.83 -17.89 13.59
C LEU A 201 -83.53 -17.72 14.94
N GLN A 202 -83.22 -16.65 15.68
CA GLN A 202 -83.90 -16.33 16.94
C GLN A 202 -85.40 -16.13 16.76
N LYS A 203 -85.84 -15.42 15.71
CA LYS A 203 -87.28 -15.27 15.40
C LYS A 203 -87.93 -16.62 15.11
N LEU A 204 -87.29 -17.49 14.32
CA LEU A 204 -87.80 -18.82 14.02
C LEU A 204 -87.89 -19.70 15.28
N GLN A 205 -86.90 -19.64 16.15
CA GLN A 205 -86.92 -20.33 17.44
C GLN A 205 -88.10 -19.87 18.32
N GLN A 206 -88.31 -18.56 18.43
CA GLN A 206 -89.46 -17.99 19.16
C GLN A 206 -90.80 -18.45 18.56
N GLN A 207 -90.92 -18.48 17.23
CA GLN A 207 -92.13 -18.97 16.56
C GLN A 207 -92.36 -20.47 16.81
N LEU A 208 -91.30 -21.27 16.81
CA LEU A 208 -91.37 -22.70 17.03
C LEU A 208 -91.80 -23.02 18.48
N GLU A 209 -91.27 -22.28 19.45
CA GLU A 209 -91.71 -22.34 20.86
C GLU A 209 -93.19 -21.99 21.02
N GLN A 210 -93.68 -20.94 20.35
CA GLN A 210 -95.09 -20.58 20.38
C GLN A 210 -95.99 -21.70 19.81
N ILE A 211 -95.60 -22.33 18.71
CA ILE A 211 -96.35 -23.44 18.11
C ILE A 211 -96.37 -24.65 19.05
N GLN A 212 -95.25 -24.97 19.70
CA GLN A 212 -95.17 -26.09 20.66
C GLN A 212 -96.03 -25.87 21.92
N GLN A 213 -96.18 -24.62 22.37
CA GLN A 213 -97.09 -24.28 23.47
C GLN A 213 -98.57 -24.39 23.08
N ILE A 214 -98.90 -24.16 21.80
CA ILE A 214 -100.27 -24.34 21.28
C ILE A 214 -100.60 -25.84 21.11
N GLY A 215 -99.63 -26.66 20.69
CA GLY A 215 -99.81 -28.11 20.48
C GLY A 215 -99.88 -28.95 21.75
N THR A 216 -99.36 -28.47 22.89
CA THR A 216 -99.45 -29.14 24.19
C THR A 216 -100.68 -28.72 25.01
N GLY A 217 -101.46 -27.73 24.53
CA GLY A 217 -102.67 -27.21 25.17
C GLY A 217 -103.99 -27.89 24.75
N GLN A 218 -103.95 -28.99 23.97
CA GLN A 218 -105.11 -29.82 23.68
C GLN A 218 -104.83 -31.28 24.00
N ASN A 219 -104.97 -31.63 25.28
CA ASN A 219 -105.50 -32.91 25.78
C ASN A 219 -105.82 -32.77 27.27
#